data_AF-A0A1A9N008-F1
#
_entry.id   AF-A0A1A9N008-F1
#
_cell.length_a   1.000
_cell.length_b   1.000
_cell.length_c   1.000
_cell.angle_alpha   90.00
_cell.angle_beta   90.00
_cell.angle_gamma   90.00
#
_symmetry.space_group_name_H-M   'P 1'
#
loop_
_entity.id
_entity.type
_entity.pdbx_description
1 polymer ?
#
loop_
_entity_poly.entity_id
_entity_poly.type
_entity_poly.pdbx_seq_one_letter_code
_entity_poly.pdbx_strand_id
1 'polypeptide(L)'
;MRVSKFLLATMAACFTLGFTLDASAEMTAAQYRQWAHSDNNSVYAAYITGTINALGWANGDLVSKKRPPLYCPPENLAIGNQNVYPLLDEFFKNHPSISDDFPIGLAILRSLQAAFPCR
;
A
#
# COMPACT_ATOMS: atom_id res chain seq x y z
N MET A 1 5.59 54.50 5.89
CA MET A 1 4.72 53.47 5.26
C MET A 1 5.49 52.24 4.72
N ARG A 2 6.61 51.79 5.34
CA ARG A 2 7.36 50.58 4.91
C ARG A 2 7.07 49.32 5.75
N VAL A 3 6.52 49.47 6.95
CA VAL A 3 6.27 48.37 7.91
C VAL A 3 5.11 47.46 7.46
N SER A 4 4.12 48.00 6.75
CA SER A 4 2.93 47.26 6.28
C SER A 4 3.24 46.18 5.23
N LYS A 5 4.25 46.37 4.38
CA LYS A 5 4.62 45.37 3.35
C LYS A 5 5.35 44.15 3.94
N PHE A 6 6.12 44.36 5.01
CA PHE A 6 6.81 43.26 5.70
C PHE A 6 5.86 42.39 6.54
N LEU A 7 4.87 43.02 7.19
CA LEU A 7 3.82 42.29 7.93
C LEU A 7 2.89 41.47 7.03
N LEU A 8 2.57 41.96 5.83
CA LEU A 8 1.77 41.20 4.87
C LEU A 8 2.53 39.97 4.33
N ALA A 9 3.83 40.12 4.06
CA ALA A 9 4.67 39.04 3.54
C ALA A 9 4.88 37.92 4.56
N THR A 10 5.00 38.25 5.86
CA THR A 10 5.15 37.23 6.92
C THR A 10 3.84 36.48 7.19
N MET A 11 2.67 37.12 7.08
CA MET A 11 1.38 36.43 7.20
C MET A 11 1.14 35.41 6.08
N ALA A 12 1.50 35.74 4.83
CA ALA A 12 1.34 34.84 3.70
C ALA A 12 2.25 33.59 3.80
N ALA A 13 3.47 33.74 4.30
CA ALA A 13 4.41 32.63 4.51
C ALA A 13 3.98 31.69 5.67
N CYS A 14 3.35 32.22 6.72
CA CYS A 14 2.81 31.40 7.81
C CYS A 14 1.57 30.59 7.39
N PHE A 15 0.78 31.08 6.42
CA PHE A 15 -0.39 30.35 5.94
C PHE A 15 0.03 29.08 5.17
N THR A 16 1.11 29.10 4.39
CA THR A 16 1.60 27.92 3.66
C THR A 16 2.23 26.84 4.56
N LEU A 17 2.69 27.19 5.76
CA LEU A 17 3.26 26.23 6.72
C LEU A 17 2.20 25.49 7.54
N GLY A 18 0.95 25.99 7.56
CA GLY A 18 -0.15 25.42 8.34
C GLY A 18 -0.98 24.35 7.62
N PHE A 19 -0.86 24.23 6.29
CA PHE A 19 -1.57 23.20 5.51
C PHE A 19 -0.62 22.04 5.21
N THR A 20 -0.37 21.21 6.22
CA THR A 20 0.08 19.85 5.94
C THR A 20 -1.14 19.09 5.41
N LEU A 21 -1.24 18.99 4.08
CA LEU A 21 -2.14 18.02 3.49
C LEU A 21 -1.61 16.64 3.90
N ASP A 22 -2.41 15.85 4.62
CA ASP A 22 -2.12 14.44 4.86
C ASP A 22 -2.08 13.73 3.51
N ALA A 23 -0.89 13.69 2.90
CA ALA A 23 -0.63 12.92 1.70
C ALA A 23 -0.60 11.44 2.10
N SER A 24 -1.77 10.83 2.19
CA SER A 24 -1.90 9.38 2.26
C SER A 24 -1.45 8.80 0.92
N ALA A 25 -0.22 8.30 0.88
CA ALA A 25 0.32 7.59 -0.28
C ALA A 25 -0.15 6.13 -0.35
N GLU A 26 -0.78 5.64 0.72
CA GLU A 26 -1.24 4.26 0.84
C GLU A 26 -2.59 4.09 0.14
N MET A 27 -2.70 3.09 -0.72
CA MET A 27 -3.97 2.73 -1.35
C MET A 27 -4.94 2.15 -0.31
N THR A 28 -6.18 2.61 -0.31
CA THR A 28 -7.21 2.16 0.65
C THR A 28 -8.09 1.04 0.10
N ALA A 29 -8.80 0.35 1.00
CA ALA A 29 -9.76 -0.69 0.64
C ALA A 29 -10.92 -0.16 -0.23
N ALA A 30 -11.36 1.07 0.00
CA ALA A 30 -12.34 1.73 -0.86
C ALA A 30 -11.81 1.92 -2.29
N GLN A 31 -10.58 2.41 -2.44
CA GLN A 31 -9.94 2.57 -3.75
C GLN A 31 -9.75 1.23 -4.45
N TYR A 32 -9.40 0.17 -3.71
CA TYR A 32 -9.35 -1.18 -4.26
C TYR A 32 -10.72 -1.65 -4.76
N ARG A 33 -11.77 -1.55 -3.94
CA ARG A 33 -13.12 -1.95 -4.37
C ARG A 33 -13.60 -1.19 -5.61
N GLN A 34 -13.21 0.08 -5.75
CA GLN A 34 -13.60 0.92 -6.86
C GLN A 34 -12.82 0.64 -8.14
N TRP A 35 -11.50 0.41 -8.02
CA TRP A 35 -10.59 0.45 -9.17
C TRP A 35 -9.87 -0.87 -9.45
N ALA A 36 -9.96 -1.85 -8.54
CA ALA A 36 -9.45 -3.18 -8.81
C ALA A 36 -10.07 -3.70 -10.11
N HIS A 37 -9.25 -4.34 -10.93
CA HIS A 37 -9.66 -4.96 -12.20
C HIS A 37 -10.13 -3.99 -13.30
N SER A 38 -10.08 -2.67 -13.09
CA SER A 38 -10.54 -1.68 -14.08
C SER A 38 -9.61 -1.55 -15.31
N ASP A 39 -8.30 -1.74 -15.12
CA ASP A 39 -7.28 -1.87 -16.18
C ASP A 39 -5.93 -2.35 -15.57
N ASN A 40 -5.27 -3.32 -16.20
CA ASN A 40 -3.93 -3.80 -15.81
C ASN A 40 -2.81 -2.77 -16.06
N ASN A 41 -3.07 -1.73 -16.86
CA ASN A 41 -2.15 -0.60 -17.08
C ASN A 41 -2.46 0.62 -16.19
N SER A 42 -3.36 0.48 -15.22
CA SER A 42 -3.71 1.57 -14.31
C SER A 42 -2.61 1.85 -13.28
N VAL A 43 -2.62 3.08 -12.74
CA VAL A 43 -1.78 3.46 -11.58
C VAL A 43 -1.99 2.53 -10.38
N TYR A 44 -3.19 1.95 -10.24
CA TYR A 44 -3.52 1.00 -9.18
C TYR A 44 -2.87 -0.36 -9.39
N ALA A 45 -2.82 -0.85 -10.64
CA ALA A 45 -2.07 -2.06 -10.95
C ALA A 45 -0.57 -1.86 -10.69
N ALA A 46 -0.02 -0.68 -11.01
CA ALA A 46 1.36 -0.33 -10.67
C ALA A 46 1.59 -0.29 -9.15
N TYR A 47 0.64 0.24 -8.39
CA TYR A 47 0.69 0.23 -6.91
C TYR A 47 0.78 -1.20 -6.38
N ILE A 48 -0.17 -2.06 -6.74
CA ILE A 48 -0.21 -3.47 -6.31
C ILE A 48 1.08 -4.19 -6.69
N THR A 49 1.55 -4.01 -7.94
CA THR A 49 2.83 -4.59 -8.42
C THR A 49 4.01 -4.12 -7.58
N GLY A 50 4.10 -2.81 -7.32
CA GLY A 50 5.15 -2.22 -6.51
C GLY A 50 5.15 -2.77 -5.08
N THR A 51 3.97 -2.92 -4.48
CA THR A 51 3.83 -3.49 -3.13
C THR A 51 4.24 -4.97 -3.10
N ILE A 52 3.82 -5.78 -4.09
CA ILE A 52 4.23 -7.19 -4.19
C ILE A 52 5.75 -7.30 -4.29
N ASN A 53 6.37 -6.48 -5.13
CA ASN A 53 7.83 -6.45 -5.29
C ASN A 53 8.53 -6.06 -4.00
N ALA A 54 8.06 -5.00 -3.31
CA ALA A 54 8.63 -4.55 -2.06
C ALA A 54 8.54 -5.63 -0.97
N LEU A 55 7.40 -6.31 -0.85
CA LEU A 55 7.23 -7.44 0.06
C LEU A 55 8.13 -8.61 -0.32
N GLY A 56 8.30 -8.90 -1.62
CA GLY A 56 9.24 -9.89 -2.13
C GLY A 56 10.69 -9.58 -1.73
N TRP A 57 11.14 -8.33 -1.89
CA TRP A 57 12.47 -7.90 -1.47
C TRP A 57 12.66 -7.98 0.05
N ALA A 58 11.69 -7.50 0.82
CA ALA A 58 11.73 -7.58 2.27
C ALA A 58 11.80 -9.04 2.75
N ASN A 59 11.04 -9.93 2.11
CA ASN A 59 11.06 -11.35 2.40
C ASN A 59 12.43 -11.98 2.07
N GLY A 60 12.99 -11.66 0.90
CA GLY A 60 14.31 -12.12 0.48
C GLY A 60 15.45 -11.62 1.37
N ASP A 61 15.39 -10.36 1.82
CA ASP A 61 16.37 -9.81 2.76
C ASP A 61 16.36 -10.57 4.10
N LEU A 62 15.17 -10.86 4.65
CA LEU A 62 15.03 -11.66 5.86
C LEU A 62 15.63 -13.06 5.70
N VAL A 63 15.32 -13.74 4.59
CA VAL A 63 15.89 -15.06 4.28
C VAL A 63 17.42 -14.99 4.20
N SER A 64 17.97 -13.98 3.51
CA SER A 64 19.43 -13.81 3.38
C SER A 64 20.12 -13.60 4.74
N LYS A 65 19.42 -12.96 5.68
CA LYS A 65 19.87 -12.70 7.05
C LYS A 65 19.57 -13.84 8.02
N LYS A 66 19.09 -14.99 7.54
CA LYS A 66 18.65 -16.14 8.36
C LYS A 66 17.61 -15.74 9.42
N ARG A 67 16.73 -14.80 9.07
CA ARG A 67 15.59 -14.36 9.89
C ARG A 67 14.31 -15.02 9.37
N PRO A 68 13.30 -15.21 10.23
CA PRO A 68 12.00 -15.68 9.78
C PRO A 68 11.46 -14.77 8.66
N PRO A 69 11.06 -15.34 7.51
CA PRO A 69 10.43 -14.57 6.44
C PRO A 69 9.05 -14.06 6.84
N LEU A 70 8.54 -13.07 6.12
CA LEU A 70 7.18 -12.55 6.25
C LEU A 70 6.11 -13.57 5.82
N TYR A 71 6.42 -14.37 4.79
CA TYR A 71 5.59 -15.46 4.24
C TYR A 71 6.50 -16.47 3.51
N CYS A 72 6.01 -17.68 3.24
CA CYS A 72 6.81 -18.76 2.65
C CYS A 72 6.41 -19.04 1.19
N PRO A 73 7.00 -18.34 0.20
CA PRO A 73 6.58 -18.44 -1.20
C PRO A 73 6.71 -19.87 -1.74
N PRO A 74 5.85 -20.29 -2.68
CA PRO A 74 5.97 -21.59 -3.33
C PRO A 74 7.23 -21.63 -4.21
N GLU A 75 7.89 -22.79 -4.29
CA GLU A 75 9.14 -22.95 -5.07
C GLU A 75 8.96 -22.61 -6.57
N ASN A 76 7.79 -22.89 -7.14
CA ASN A 76 7.53 -22.79 -8.58
C ASN A 76 6.45 -21.77 -8.95
N LEU A 77 6.15 -20.80 -8.06
CA LEU A 77 5.15 -19.77 -8.32
C LEU A 77 5.73 -18.36 -8.23
N ALA A 78 5.78 -17.66 -9.36
CA ALA A 78 6.00 -16.22 -9.35
C ALA A 78 4.75 -15.52 -8.80
N ILE A 79 4.87 -14.89 -7.63
CA ILE A 79 3.81 -14.07 -7.05
C ILE A 79 3.74 -12.76 -7.82
N GLY A 80 2.60 -12.50 -8.45
CA GLY A 80 2.32 -11.29 -9.22
C GLY A 80 0.83 -10.97 -9.19
N ASN A 81 0.42 -9.90 -9.87
CA ASN A 81 -0.96 -9.39 -9.83
C ASN A 81 -2.00 -10.48 -10.14
N GLN A 82 -1.74 -11.34 -11.12
CA GLN A 82 -2.63 -12.43 -11.53
C GLN A 82 -2.95 -13.42 -10.39
N ASN A 83 -2.06 -13.54 -9.42
CA ASN A 83 -2.21 -14.44 -8.27
C ASN A 83 -2.63 -13.69 -7.01
N VAL A 84 -2.31 -12.39 -6.90
CA VAL A 84 -2.57 -11.58 -5.70
C VAL A 84 -3.98 -11.01 -5.66
N TYR A 85 -4.55 -10.61 -6.80
CA TYR A 85 -5.92 -10.10 -6.83
C TYR A 85 -6.96 -11.10 -6.28
N PRO A 86 -6.95 -12.40 -6.69
CA PRO A 86 -7.86 -13.38 -6.10
C PRO A 86 -7.70 -13.54 -4.58
N LEU A 87 -6.47 -13.47 -4.07
CA LEU A 87 -6.20 -13.57 -2.64
C LEU A 87 -6.73 -12.33 -1.87
N LEU A 88 -6.60 -11.14 -2.45
CA LEU A 88 -7.15 -9.91 -1.89
C LEU A 88 -8.69 -9.93 -1.91
N ASP A 89 -9.29 -10.39 -3.01
CA ASP A 89 -10.74 -10.51 -3.14
C ASP A 89 -11.28 -11.48 -2.07
N GLU A 90 -10.61 -12.62 -1.89
CA GLU A 90 -10.94 -13.57 -0.82
C GLU A 90 -10.76 -12.97 0.57
N PHE A 91 -9.67 -12.22 0.81
CA PHE A 91 -9.42 -11.54 2.08
C PHE A 91 -10.57 -10.60 2.46
N PHE A 92 -11.01 -9.73 1.55
CA PHE A 92 -12.11 -8.81 1.83
C PHE A 92 -13.47 -9.50 1.91
N LYS A 93 -13.68 -10.58 1.14
CA LYS A 93 -14.88 -11.41 1.25
C LYS A 93 -15.00 -12.07 2.62
N ASN A 94 -13.88 -12.56 3.17
CA ASN A 94 -13.84 -13.21 4.48
C ASN A 94 -13.85 -12.21 5.65
N HIS A 95 -13.63 -10.93 5.39
CA HIS A 95 -13.59 -9.87 6.40
C HIS A 95 -14.43 -8.65 6.00
N PRO A 96 -15.77 -8.80 5.88
CA PRO A 96 -16.65 -7.74 5.39
C PRO A 96 -16.73 -6.51 6.32
N SER A 97 -16.27 -6.63 7.56
CA SER A 97 -16.23 -5.53 8.54
C SER A 97 -14.97 -4.67 8.46
N ILE A 98 -14.03 -4.96 7.55
CA ILE A 98 -12.83 -4.15 7.37
C ILE A 98 -13.21 -2.77 6.81
N SER A 99 -12.69 -1.73 7.47
CA SER A 99 -12.91 -0.34 7.08
C SER A 99 -12.50 -0.04 5.63
N ASP A 100 -13.19 0.91 5.02
CA ASP A 100 -12.85 1.52 3.73
C ASP A 100 -11.43 2.12 3.71
N ASP A 101 -10.94 2.59 4.85
CA ASP A 101 -9.61 3.19 4.99
C ASP A 101 -8.49 2.16 5.22
N PHE A 102 -8.81 0.86 5.21
CA PHE A 102 -7.82 -0.17 5.50
C PHE A 102 -6.72 -0.20 4.43
N PRO A 103 -5.43 -0.24 4.83
CA PRO A 103 -4.32 -0.14 3.89
C PRO A 103 -4.15 -1.42 3.05
N ILE A 104 -4.12 -1.26 1.74
CA ILE A 104 -4.01 -2.38 0.80
C ILE A 104 -2.68 -3.09 0.91
N GLY A 105 -1.57 -2.40 1.18
CA GLY A 105 -0.30 -3.07 1.35
C GLY A 105 -0.29 -4.04 2.53
N LEU A 106 -1.00 -3.71 3.60
CA LEU A 106 -1.21 -4.64 4.72
C LEU A 106 -2.15 -5.79 4.34
N ALA A 107 -3.22 -5.51 3.60
CA ALA A 107 -4.13 -6.54 3.10
C ALA A 107 -3.37 -7.57 2.24
N ILE A 108 -2.48 -7.11 1.34
CA ILE A 108 -1.62 -7.98 0.53
C ILE A 108 -0.77 -8.86 1.44
N LEU A 109 -0.07 -8.27 2.42
CA LEU A 109 0.77 -9.03 3.33
C LEU A 109 -0.03 -10.11 4.09
N ARG A 110 -1.21 -9.77 4.62
CA ARG A 110 -2.08 -10.74 5.32
C ARG A 110 -2.57 -11.83 4.40
N SER A 111 -2.90 -11.49 3.16
CA SER A 111 -3.34 -12.45 2.15
C SER A 111 -2.22 -13.43 1.78
N LEU A 112 -0.98 -12.94 1.62
CA LEU A 112 0.19 -13.78 1.37
C LEU A 112 0.51 -14.68 2.57
N GLN A 113 0.38 -14.18 3.80
CA GLN A 113 0.59 -14.97 5.01
C GLN A 113 -0.44 -16.10 5.16
N ALA A 114 -1.70 -15.82 4.81
CA ALA A 114 -2.76 -16.82 4.83
C ALA A 114 -2.59 -17.88 3.73
N ALA A 115 -2.23 -17.45 2.52
CA ALA A 115 -2.03 -18.35 1.38
C ALA A 115 -0.74 -19.19 1.49
N PHE A 116 0.31 -18.61 2.08
CA PHE A 116 1.67 -19.15 2.09
C PHE A 116 2.27 -19.12 3.50
N PRO A 117 1.67 -19.82 4.47
CA PRO A 117 2.16 -19.83 5.85
C PRO A 117 3.51 -20.55 5.96
N CYS A 118 4.40 -19.98 6.76
CA CYS A 118 5.64 -20.66 7.15
C CYS A 118 5.35 -21.72 8.21
N ARG A 119 5.91 -22.92 8.03
CA ARG A 119 5.78 -24.06 8.95
C ARG A 119 7.07 -24.29 9.72
#